data_AF-A0A936TCG6-F1
#
_entry.id   AF-A0A936TCG6-F1
#
_cell.length_a   1.000
_cell.length_b   1.000
_cell.length_c   1.000
_cell.angle_alpha   90.00
_cell.angle_beta   90.00
_cell.angle_gamma   90.00
#
_symmetry.space_group_name_H-M   'P 1'
#
loop_
_entity.id
_entity.type
_entity.pdbx_description
1 polymer ?
#
loop_
_entity_poly.entity_id
_entity_poly.type
_entity_poly.pdbx_seq_one_letter_code
_entity_poly.pdbx_strand_id
1 'polypeptide(L)'
;MDGGILVVLLPDDVRLMLERDLERIARNSWSNSNPSKYSVGHSDGHPARREDVLGGTGRMIEITDPRFSGLAAAWDGHLTYHRSITAPVATLAPGLRIQGTQRVVGGRVKGEERGTVVLLPDVQREGSGINSGSNQASRGSDVLADEFNRWLAETFTEEPNELPDWTKIYQFASELKRDATRQKLEEQRSNASKNLEALASSQMQDDRLKQLIAATGKPLEEVVSEALCFLGFKVEEREGRRADIYATGSSGDRVLVEVKGVSKSASERNAAQLEKWVLEAMDADERRKGILIVNGWRDRPLSSRCSPVFPNQMVGFSTARSHCLMTTTQLLGMVIRCGEDKSLLREAEESILSTVGRLEGWDDIGSIFAKVPDDEIRGT
;
A
#
# COMPACT_ATOMS: atom_id res chain seq x y z
N MET A 1 6.29 -4.83 28.39
CA MET A 1 6.22 -6.23 27.91
C MET A 1 5.17 -6.87 28.78
N ASP A 2 3.95 -6.87 28.26
CA ASP A 2 2.74 -6.72 29.05
C ASP A 2 2.13 -8.11 29.31
N GLY A 3 1.80 -8.40 30.56
CA GLY A 3 1.19 -9.67 30.94
C GLY A 3 -0.23 -9.78 30.39
N GLY A 4 -0.52 -10.82 29.62
CA GLY A 4 -1.84 -11.04 29.02
C GLY A 4 -2.90 -11.51 30.03
N ILE A 5 -4.17 -11.18 29.76
CA ILE A 5 -5.34 -11.66 30.49
C ILE A 5 -6.05 -12.72 29.62
N LEU A 6 -6.30 -13.89 30.19
CA LEU A 6 -7.08 -14.96 29.53
C LEU A 6 -8.38 -15.15 30.30
N VAL A 7 -9.52 -15.01 29.63
CA VAL A 7 -10.84 -15.21 30.24
C VAL A 7 -11.39 -16.54 29.78
N VAL A 8 -11.84 -17.37 30.73
CA VAL A 8 -12.41 -18.69 30.47
C VAL A 8 -13.82 -18.73 31.07
N LEU A 9 -14.82 -18.93 30.23
CA LEU A 9 -16.18 -19.27 30.66
C LEU A 9 -16.23 -20.74 31.08
N LEU A 10 -17.05 -21.07 32.08
CA LEU A 10 -17.31 -22.45 32.52
C LEU A 10 -18.67 -22.95 31.95
N PRO A 11 -18.77 -23.32 30.65
CA PRO A 11 -20.03 -23.81 30.07
C PRO A 11 -20.38 -25.24 30.53
N ASP A 12 -21.62 -25.66 30.29
CA ASP A 12 -22.13 -27.03 30.53
C ASP A 12 -21.18 -28.12 30.00
N ASP A 13 -20.63 -27.87 28.81
CA ASP A 13 -19.74 -28.77 28.08
C ASP A 13 -18.27 -28.35 28.21
N VAL A 14 -17.70 -28.49 29.40
CA VAL A 14 -16.24 -28.55 29.53
C VAL A 14 -15.75 -29.87 28.92
N ARG A 15 -15.66 -29.94 27.59
CA ARG A 15 -14.68 -30.80 26.94
C ARG A 15 -13.36 -30.08 27.05
N LEU A 16 -12.40 -30.66 27.76
CA LEU A 16 -11.00 -30.25 27.70
C LEU A 16 -10.61 -30.22 26.21
N MET A 17 -10.53 -29.02 25.64
CA MET A 17 -10.24 -28.85 24.22
C MET A 17 -8.77 -29.17 24.00
N LEU A 18 -8.51 -30.24 23.26
CA LEU A 18 -7.17 -30.57 22.78
C LEU A 18 -6.83 -29.67 21.60
N GLU A 19 -5.54 -29.41 21.44
CA GLU A 19 -4.82 -28.55 20.49
C GLU A 19 -5.46 -28.35 19.08
N ARG A 20 -6.16 -29.35 18.55
CA ARG A 20 -6.75 -29.33 17.20
C ARG A 20 -8.06 -28.54 17.08
N ASP A 21 -8.77 -28.28 18.18
CA ASP A 21 -10.07 -27.60 18.13
C ASP A 21 -9.93 -26.06 18.04
N LEU A 22 -8.80 -25.50 18.48
CA LEU A 22 -8.48 -24.06 18.43
C LEU A 22 -8.18 -23.55 17.02
N GLU A 23 -7.58 -24.39 16.15
CA GLU A 23 -7.31 -24.05 14.74
C GLU A 23 -8.58 -23.88 13.90
N ARG A 24 -9.72 -24.40 14.37
CA ARG A 24 -11.01 -24.27 13.70
C ARG A 24 -11.70 -22.93 14.01
N ILE A 25 -11.49 -22.39 15.21
CA ILE A 25 -12.06 -21.10 15.63
C ILE A 25 -11.29 -19.94 14.99
N ALA A 26 -9.95 -20.06 14.89
CA ALA A 26 -9.10 -19.05 14.23
C ALA A 26 -9.46 -18.79 12.75
N ARG A 27 -10.17 -19.72 12.09
CA ARG A 27 -10.61 -19.58 10.69
C ARG A 27 -11.94 -18.85 10.51
N ASN A 28 -12.76 -18.69 11.56
CA ASN A 28 -14.13 -18.20 11.43
C ASN A 28 -14.43 -16.85 12.12
N SER A 29 -13.43 -16.14 12.65
CA SER A 29 -13.64 -14.81 13.22
C SER A 29 -12.50 -13.86 12.85
N TRP A 30 -12.71 -13.09 11.79
CA TRP A 30 -11.92 -11.93 11.44
C TRP A 30 -12.67 -10.67 11.87
N SER A 31 -12.17 -9.95 12.88
CA SER A 31 -11.88 -8.50 12.77
C SER A 31 -11.29 -7.95 14.09
N ASN A 32 -10.05 -7.47 13.96
CA ASN A 32 -9.34 -6.46 14.77
C ASN A 32 -9.03 -6.76 16.25
N SER A 33 -7.93 -7.48 16.49
CA SER A 33 -6.59 -6.91 16.77
C SER A 33 -5.64 -8.02 17.26
N ASN A 34 -4.58 -8.28 16.47
CA ASN A 34 -3.43 -9.14 16.74
C ASN A 34 -3.62 -10.43 17.58
N PRO A 35 -3.83 -11.62 16.96
CA PRO A 35 -3.63 -12.90 17.63
C PRO A 35 -2.15 -13.27 17.53
N SER A 36 -1.28 -12.59 18.28
CA SER A 36 0.11 -13.03 18.39
C SER A 36 0.27 -14.07 19.49
N LYS A 37 0.46 -15.32 19.05
CA LYS A 37 1.18 -16.42 19.73
C LYS A 37 0.63 -16.89 21.09
N TYR A 38 -0.11 -17.99 21.07
CA TYR A 38 -0.22 -18.89 22.21
C TYR A 38 0.54 -20.18 21.90
N SER A 39 1.59 -20.44 22.66
CA SER A 39 2.30 -21.72 22.68
C SER A 39 1.49 -22.73 23.49
N VAL A 40 1.39 -23.94 22.96
CA VAL A 40 0.74 -25.07 23.60
C VAL A 40 1.64 -25.57 24.73
N GLY A 41 1.31 -25.15 25.96
CA GLY A 41 1.82 -25.73 27.18
C GLY A 41 0.99 -26.97 27.53
N HIS A 42 1.67 -28.03 27.96
CA HIS A 42 1.07 -29.29 28.39
C HIS A 42 -0.04 -29.08 29.43
N SER A 43 -0.90 -30.10 29.53
CA SER A 43 -2.14 -30.21 30.32
C SER A 43 -2.04 -30.02 31.85
N ASP A 44 -1.05 -29.29 32.35
CA ASP A 44 -0.85 -28.97 33.77
C ASP A 44 -1.32 -27.55 34.14
N GLY A 45 -1.80 -26.75 33.17
CA GLY A 45 -2.21 -25.36 33.38
C GLY A 45 -3.67 -25.15 33.85
N HIS A 46 -4.45 -26.21 34.09
CA HIS A 46 -5.81 -26.04 34.60
C HIS A 46 -5.76 -25.92 36.14
N PRO A 47 -6.33 -24.85 36.74
CA PRO A 47 -6.17 -24.57 38.17
C PRO A 47 -6.77 -25.67 39.05
N ALA A 48 -7.89 -26.24 38.62
CA ALA A 48 -8.62 -27.29 39.33
C ALA A 48 -8.40 -28.64 38.65
N ARG A 49 -8.14 -29.70 39.44
CA ARG A 49 -8.12 -31.07 38.91
C ARG A 49 -9.54 -31.45 38.51
N ARG A 50 -9.68 -32.40 37.57
CA ARG A 50 -11.01 -32.86 37.10
C ARG A 50 -11.91 -33.36 38.25
N GLU A 51 -11.30 -33.87 39.31
CA GLU A 51 -11.95 -34.31 40.56
C GLU A 51 -12.52 -33.17 41.41
N ASP A 52 -12.03 -31.94 41.25
CA ASP A 52 -12.47 -30.77 42.03
C ASP A 52 -13.65 -30.03 41.39
N VAL A 53 -13.98 -30.37 40.13
CA VAL A 53 -15.05 -29.74 39.34
C VAL A 53 -16.32 -30.58 39.42
N LEU A 54 -17.33 -30.06 40.13
CA LEU A 54 -18.63 -30.68 40.30
C LEU A 54 -19.65 -30.10 39.31
N GLY A 55 -20.43 -30.96 38.68
CA GLY A 55 -21.59 -30.55 37.89
C GLY A 55 -22.71 -30.01 38.78
N GLY A 56 -23.43 -29.02 38.28
CA GLY A 56 -24.63 -28.47 38.93
C GLY A 56 -25.02 -27.15 38.31
N THR A 57 -26.31 -27.00 37.98
CA THR A 57 -26.83 -25.80 37.32
C THR A 57 -27.59 -24.93 38.30
N GLY A 58 -27.34 -23.62 38.30
CA GLY A 58 -28.10 -22.68 39.10
C GLY A 58 -27.74 -21.22 38.86
N ARG A 59 -28.49 -20.33 39.52
CA ARG A 59 -28.36 -18.86 39.37
C ARG A 59 -28.07 -18.13 40.68
N MET A 60 -28.12 -18.83 41.81
CA MET A 60 -27.85 -18.26 43.13
C MET A 60 -26.35 -18.06 43.33
N ILE A 61 -25.84 -16.90 42.91
CA ILE A 61 -24.41 -16.56 42.94
C ILE A 61 -24.19 -15.37 43.90
N GLU A 62 -23.24 -15.50 44.81
CA GLU A 62 -22.77 -14.43 45.69
C GLU A 62 -21.37 -13.98 45.30
N ILE A 63 -21.09 -12.70 45.53
CA ILE A 63 -19.81 -12.06 45.17
C ILE A 63 -18.89 -12.13 46.39
N THR A 64 -17.71 -12.71 46.21
CA THR A 64 -16.70 -12.83 47.27
C THR A 64 -15.49 -11.93 47.06
N ASP A 65 -15.28 -11.41 45.85
CA ASP A 65 -14.25 -10.40 45.55
C ASP A 65 -14.92 -9.15 44.97
N PRO A 66 -14.82 -7.98 45.64
CA PRO A 66 -15.45 -6.74 45.18
C PRO A 66 -15.12 -6.34 43.75
N ARG A 67 -13.99 -6.80 43.19
CA ARG A 67 -13.65 -6.55 41.78
C ARG A 67 -14.68 -7.12 40.82
N PHE A 68 -15.41 -8.17 41.18
CA PHE A 68 -16.45 -8.76 40.33
C PHE A 68 -17.81 -8.04 40.49
N SER A 69 -17.92 -7.04 41.36
CA SER A 69 -19.18 -6.32 41.63
C SER A 69 -19.74 -5.61 40.41
N GLY A 70 -18.91 -4.88 39.66
CA GLY A 70 -19.34 -4.19 38.45
C GLY A 70 -19.87 -5.15 37.39
N LEU A 71 -19.19 -6.28 37.21
CA LEU A 71 -19.60 -7.32 36.27
C LEU A 71 -20.89 -8.02 36.70
N ALA A 72 -20.99 -8.41 37.97
CA ALA A 72 -22.17 -9.09 38.49
C ALA A 72 -23.42 -8.20 38.51
N ALA A 73 -23.25 -6.89 38.73
CA ALA A 73 -24.33 -5.92 38.62
C ALA A 73 -24.80 -5.73 37.16
N ALA A 74 -23.84 -5.66 36.23
CA ALA A 74 -24.12 -5.58 34.80
C ALA A 74 -24.85 -6.83 34.27
N TRP A 75 -24.51 -7.99 34.81
CA TRP A 75 -25.04 -9.28 34.38
C TRP A 75 -26.11 -9.85 35.34
N ASP A 76 -26.70 -9.01 36.18
CA ASP A 76 -27.69 -9.42 37.18
C ASP A 76 -28.88 -10.12 36.52
N GLY A 77 -29.29 -11.26 37.07
CA GLY A 77 -30.33 -12.12 36.49
C GLY A 77 -29.93 -12.97 35.27
N HIS A 78 -28.78 -12.70 34.64
CA HIS A 78 -28.30 -13.42 33.45
C HIS A 78 -27.21 -14.47 33.75
N LEU A 79 -26.56 -14.39 34.91
CA LEU A 79 -25.52 -15.34 35.30
C LEU A 79 -26.10 -16.72 35.65
N THR A 80 -25.58 -17.76 35.01
CA THR A 80 -25.89 -19.16 35.31
C THR A 80 -24.59 -19.94 35.43
N TYR A 81 -24.40 -20.61 36.56
CA TYR A 81 -23.31 -21.58 36.68
C TYR A 81 -23.82 -22.95 36.25
N HIS A 82 -22.94 -23.71 35.60
CA HIS A 82 -23.19 -25.09 35.17
C HIS A 82 -22.26 -26.10 35.88
N ARG A 83 -21.17 -25.56 36.43
CA ARG A 83 -20.18 -26.28 37.20
C ARG A 83 -19.71 -25.41 38.36
N SER A 84 -19.18 -26.06 39.37
CA SER A 84 -18.58 -25.41 40.53
C SER A 84 -17.31 -26.12 40.94
N ILE A 85 -16.39 -25.38 41.53
CA ILE A 85 -15.10 -25.86 42.00
C ILE A 85 -15.16 -25.95 43.52
N THR A 86 -14.73 -27.08 44.07
CA THR A 86 -14.64 -27.28 45.52
C THR A 86 -13.36 -26.63 46.03
N ALA A 87 -13.47 -25.63 46.90
CA ALA A 87 -12.30 -24.99 47.53
C ALA A 87 -11.73 -25.88 48.65
N PRO A 88 -10.40 -25.82 48.93
CA PRO A 88 -9.43 -24.86 48.40
C PRO A 88 -8.57 -25.43 47.26
N VAL A 89 -8.61 -24.76 46.10
CA VAL A 89 -7.61 -24.92 45.04
C VAL A 89 -6.55 -23.84 45.24
N ALA A 90 -5.28 -24.23 45.48
CA ALA A 90 -4.22 -23.34 45.97
C ALA A 90 -3.93 -22.12 45.08
N THR A 91 -4.25 -22.19 43.79
CA THR A 91 -4.00 -21.14 42.80
C THR A 91 -5.23 -20.32 42.44
N LEU A 92 -6.42 -20.69 42.94
CA LEU A 92 -7.70 -20.03 42.65
C LEU A 92 -8.10 -19.08 43.79
N ALA A 93 -8.07 -17.78 43.53
CA ALA A 93 -8.70 -16.81 44.41
C ALA A 93 -10.19 -16.65 44.03
N PRO A 94 -11.15 -17.03 44.90
CA PRO A 94 -12.57 -17.04 44.57
C PRO A 94 -13.12 -15.62 44.45
N GLY A 95 -13.82 -15.35 43.35
CA GLY A 95 -14.54 -14.09 43.10
C GLY A 95 -16.05 -14.21 43.17
N LEU A 96 -16.59 -15.39 42.82
CA LEU A 96 -18.01 -15.70 42.80
C LEU A 96 -18.25 -17.10 43.39
N ARG A 97 -19.25 -17.25 44.25
CA ARG A 97 -19.64 -18.53 44.88
C ARG A 97 -21.12 -18.83 44.74
N ILE A 98 -21.51 -20.09 44.91
CA ILE A 98 -22.91 -20.45 45.06
C ILE A 98 -23.37 -20.01 46.45
N GLN A 99 -24.41 -19.18 46.50
CA GLN A 99 -24.92 -18.60 47.75
C GLN A 99 -25.20 -19.68 48.81
N GLY A 100 -24.70 -19.46 50.02
CA GLY A 100 -24.86 -20.39 51.14
C GLY A 100 -23.95 -21.63 51.07
N THR A 101 -22.97 -21.67 50.17
CA THR A 101 -22.01 -22.78 50.05
C THR A 101 -20.56 -22.28 49.94
N GLN A 102 -19.59 -23.19 50.08
CA GLN A 102 -18.18 -22.90 49.82
C GLN A 102 -17.76 -23.15 48.36
N ARG A 103 -18.70 -23.45 47.47
CA ARG A 103 -18.42 -23.84 46.09
C ARG A 103 -18.21 -22.60 45.22
N VAL A 104 -17.12 -22.59 44.46
CA VAL A 104 -16.66 -21.46 43.64
C VAL A 104 -17.15 -21.62 42.21
N VAL A 105 -17.71 -20.56 41.62
CA VAL A 105 -18.21 -20.56 40.23
C VAL A 105 -17.55 -19.50 39.36
N GLY A 106 -16.74 -18.64 39.96
CA GLY A 106 -15.89 -17.68 39.26
C GLY A 106 -14.79 -17.16 40.17
N GLY A 107 -13.70 -16.69 39.58
CA GLY A 107 -12.52 -16.27 40.34
C GLY A 107 -11.31 -16.06 39.45
N ARG A 108 -10.16 -15.82 40.06
CA ARG A 108 -8.92 -15.51 39.36
C ARG A 108 -7.83 -16.51 39.71
N VAL A 109 -7.02 -16.85 38.72
CA VAL A 109 -5.88 -17.75 38.86
C VAL A 109 -4.66 -17.02 38.34
N LYS A 110 -3.64 -16.93 39.18
CA LYS A 110 -2.36 -16.34 38.80
C LYS A 110 -1.54 -17.40 38.07
N GLY A 111 -1.21 -17.16 36.81
CA GLY A 111 -0.33 -18.02 36.03
C GLY A 111 1.11 -17.92 36.53
N GLU A 112 1.88 -19.01 36.37
CA GLU A 112 3.24 -19.15 36.90
C GLU A 112 4.23 -18.13 36.32
N GLU A 113 4.05 -17.70 35.06
CA GLU A 113 5.05 -16.91 34.32
C GLU A 113 4.63 -15.47 33.93
N ARG A 114 3.52 -14.93 34.47
CA ARG A 114 2.98 -13.53 34.33
C ARG A 114 1.70 -13.34 33.49
N GLY A 115 0.68 -14.18 33.71
CA GLY A 115 -0.68 -13.95 33.20
C GLY A 115 -1.74 -14.10 34.28
N THR A 116 -2.91 -13.48 34.11
CA THR A 116 -4.08 -13.72 34.99
C THR A 116 -5.15 -14.44 34.18
N VAL A 117 -5.58 -15.60 34.68
CA VAL A 117 -6.76 -16.31 34.14
C VAL A 117 -7.98 -15.91 34.98
N VAL A 118 -9.03 -15.44 34.32
CA VAL A 118 -10.30 -15.12 34.98
C VAL A 118 -11.32 -16.19 34.60
N LEU A 119 -11.86 -16.88 35.60
CA LEU A 119 -12.94 -17.85 35.47
C LEU A 119 -14.28 -17.15 35.73
N LEU A 120 -15.23 -17.32 34.82
CA LEU A 120 -16.57 -16.75 34.93
C LEU A 120 -17.67 -17.80 34.69
N PRO A 121 -18.82 -17.70 35.38
CA PRO A 121 -20.01 -18.47 35.06
C PRO A 121 -20.55 -18.07 33.69
N ASP A 122 -21.43 -18.90 33.13
CA ASP A 122 -22.05 -18.64 31.83
C ASP A 122 -23.09 -17.51 31.93
N VAL A 123 -23.38 -16.86 30.80
CA VAL A 123 -24.35 -15.77 30.69
C VAL A 123 -25.48 -16.23 29.77
N GLN A 124 -26.66 -16.52 30.34
CA GLN A 124 -27.81 -16.90 29.54
C GLN A 124 -28.35 -15.70 28.77
N ARG A 125 -28.21 -15.77 27.45
CA ARG A 125 -28.82 -14.83 26.50
C ARG A 125 -30.31 -15.16 26.38
N GLU A 126 -31.20 -14.22 26.72
CA GLU A 126 -32.61 -14.39 26.39
C GLU A 126 -32.76 -14.50 24.87
N GLY A 127 -33.24 -15.65 24.39
CA GLY A 127 -33.51 -15.88 22.97
C GLY A 127 -32.95 -17.15 22.33
N SER A 128 -32.53 -18.18 23.07
CA SER A 128 -32.20 -19.49 22.48
C SER A 128 -33.42 -20.36 22.13
N GLY A 129 -34.59 -19.74 21.93
CA GLY A 129 -35.70 -20.36 21.23
C GLY A 129 -35.51 -20.13 19.73
N ILE A 130 -35.34 -21.21 18.98
CA ILE A 130 -35.33 -21.22 17.51
C ILE A 130 -36.61 -20.53 17.03
N ASN A 131 -36.56 -19.24 16.70
CA ASN A 131 -37.47 -18.61 15.77
C ASN A 131 -36.93 -17.30 15.23
N SER A 132 -37.05 -17.22 13.91
CA SER A 132 -36.53 -16.22 13.00
C SER A 132 -36.93 -14.78 13.33
N GLY A 133 -35.95 -13.88 13.30
CA GLY A 133 -36.13 -12.47 12.93
C GLY A 133 -36.51 -11.50 14.04
N SER A 134 -35.51 -10.91 14.71
CA SER A 134 -35.60 -9.50 15.15
C SER A 134 -34.22 -8.91 15.46
N ASN A 135 -33.99 -7.67 15.00
CA ASN A 135 -32.82 -6.83 15.27
C ASN A 135 -32.67 -6.41 16.76
N GLN A 136 -33.37 -7.07 17.69
CA GLN A 136 -33.32 -6.78 19.13
C GLN A 136 -32.37 -7.70 19.90
N ALA A 137 -32.20 -8.97 19.47
CA ALA A 137 -31.30 -9.92 20.15
C ALA A 137 -29.80 -9.55 20.01
N SER A 138 -29.43 -8.90 18.91
CA SER A 138 -28.06 -8.41 18.69
C SER A 138 -27.70 -7.25 19.63
N ARG A 139 -28.62 -6.31 19.84
CA ARG A 139 -28.38 -5.14 20.72
C ARG A 139 -28.11 -5.52 22.18
N GLY A 140 -28.78 -6.54 22.72
CA GLY A 140 -28.53 -7.02 24.08
C GLY A 140 -27.19 -7.74 24.24
N SER A 141 -26.75 -8.48 23.20
CA SER A 141 -25.45 -9.16 23.18
C SER A 141 -24.28 -8.18 23.12
N ASP A 142 -24.43 -7.08 22.36
CA ASP A 142 -23.39 -6.08 22.22
C ASP A 142 -23.20 -5.28 23.52
N VAL A 143 -24.29 -4.95 24.22
CA VAL A 143 -24.25 -4.24 25.52
C VAL A 143 -23.52 -5.06 26.59
N LEU A 144 -23.81 -6.36 26.71
CA LEU A 144 -23.14 -7.23 27.69
C LEU A 144 -21.65 -7.42 27.38
N ALA A 145 -21.25 -7.40 26.10
CA ALA A 145 -19.87 -7.48 25.67
C ALA A 145 -19.10 -6.18 25.94
N ASP A 146 -19.73 -5.03 25.73
CA ASP A 146 -19.14 -3.72 26.03
C ASP A 146 -18.94 -3.52 27.53
N GLU A 147 -19.92 -3.94 28.34
CA GLU A 147 -19.83 -3.93 29.80
C GLU A 147 -18.71 -4.84 30.32
N PHE A 148 -18.54 -6.00 29.69
CA PHE A 148 -17.45 -6.92 29.99
C PHE A 148 -16.08 -6.33 29.65
N ASN A 149 -15.93 -5.73 28.47
CA ASN A 149 -14.68 -5.10 28.03
C ASN A 149 -14.31 -3.92 28.93
N ARG A 150 -15.30 -3.09 29.32
CA ARG A 150 -15.12 -2.00 30.26
C ARG A 150 -14.67 -2.52 31.63
N TRP A 151 -15.34 -3.55 32.15
CA TRP A 151 -14.97 -4.17 33.42
C TRP A 151 -13.54 -4.74 33.40
N LEU A 152 -13.14 -5.41 32.30
CA LEU A 152 -11.76 -5.90 32.13
C LEU A 152 -10.74 -4.76 32.18
N ALA A 153 -11.01 -3.66 31.47
CA ALA A 153 -10.13 -2.50 31.45
C ALA A 153 -10.00 -1.88 32.86
N GLU A 154 -11.10 -1.65 33.56
CA GLU A 154 -11.12 -1.04 34.90
C GLU A 154 -10.51 -1.94 35.99
N THR A 155 -10.66 -3.26 35.87
CA THR A 155 -10.26 -4.21 36.91
C THR A 155 -8.80 -4.65 36.80
N PHE A 156 -8.23 -4.61 35.59
CA PHE A 156 -6.91 -5.20 35.31
C PHE A 156 -5.91 -4.27 34.61
N THR A 157 -6.24 -2.98 34.39
CA THR A 157 -5.17 -2.01 34.12
C THR A 157 -4.42 -1.74 35.43
N GLU A 158 -3.14 -2.11 35.46
CA GLU A 158 -2.25 -1.58 36.49
C GLU A 158 -2.22 -0.06 36.31
N GLU A 159 -2.43 0.72 37.39
CA GLU A 159 -2.27 2.16 37.33
C GLU A 159 -0.91 2.47 36.69
N PRO A 160 -0.84 3.35 35.67
CA PRO A 160 0.42 3.74 35.08
C PRO A 160 1.32 4.25 36.19
N ASN A 161 2.38 3.49 36.51
CA ASN A 161 3.39 3.92 37.46
C ASN A 161 4.28 4.95 36.74
N GLU A 162 3.71 6.13 36.49
CA GLU A 162 4.41 7.24 35.90
C GLU A 162 5.47 7.73 36.89
N LEU A 163 6.71 7.73 36.43
CA LEU A 163 7.82 8.25 37.22
C LEU A 163 7.59 9.75 37.47
N PRO A 164 7.85 10.24 38.70
CA PRO A 164 7.72 11.66 39.00
C PRO A 164 8.56 12.53 38.05
N ASP A 165 8.09 13.73 37.71
CA ASP A 165 8.77 14.62 36.75
C ASP A 165 10.25 14.92 37.10
N TRP A 166 10.60 14.94 38.38
CA TRP A 166 11.97 15.16 38.81
C TRP A 166 12.93 14.08 38.31
N THR A 167 12.47 12.88 37.97
CA THR A 167 13.35 11.83 37.42
C THR A 167 13.84 12.20 36.02
N LYS A 168 13.13 13.09 35.30
CA LYS A 168 13.47 13.50 33.92
C LYS A 168 14.77 14.32 33.84
N ILE A 169 15.23 14.92 34.94
CA ILE A 169 16.52 15.65 34.99
C ILE A 169 17.72 14.73 35.22
N TYR A 170 17.49 13.43 35.46
CA TYR A 170 18.54 12.42 35.61
C TYR A 170 18.51 11.46 34.42
N GLN A 171 19.68 11.18 33.87
CA GLN A 171 19.87 10.15 32.84
C GLN A 171 21.03 9.24 33.23
N PHE A 172 20.88 7.94 32.97
CA PHE A 172 22.00 7.01 33.12
C PHE A 172 23.06 7.28 32.06
N ALA A 173 24.34 7.06 32.37
CA ALA A 173 25.42 7.18 31.38
C ALA A 173 25.23 6.24 30.17
N SER A 174 24.56 5.10 30.36
CA SER A 174 24.16 4.19 29.29
C SER A 174 23.00 4.73 28.44
N GLU A 175 22.12 5.58 28.99
CA GLU A 175 21.08 6.28 28.23
C GLU A 175 21.69 7.28 27.27
N LEU A 176 22.64 8.10 27.73
CA LEU A 176 23.36 9.04 26.86
C LEU A 176 24.01 8.35 25.65
N LYS A 177 24.64 7.19 25.86
CA LYS A 177 25.23 6.39 24.77
C LYS A 177 24.18 5.81 23.82
N ARG A 178 23.06 5.32 24.36
CA ARG A 178 21.94 4.81 23.56
C ARG A 178 21.29 5.92 22.75
N ASP A 179 21.13 7.11 23.33
CA ASP A 179 20.54 8.28 22.68
C ASP A 179 21.40 8.80 21.54
N ALA A 180 22.72 8.90 21.73
CA ALA A 180 23.65 9.24 20.65
C ALA A 180 23.59 8.21 19.50
N THR A 181 23.49 6.92 19.83
CA THR A 181 23.36 5.84 18.83
C THR A 181 22.02 5.93 18.09
N ARG A 182 20.93 6.16 18.82
CA ARG A 182 19.58 6.34 18.28
C ARG A 182 19.52 7.53 17.34
N GLN A 183 20.07 8.68 17.74
CA GLN A 183 20.13 9.88 16.91
C GLN A 183 20.90 9.63 15.61
N LYS A 184 22.03 8.92 15.68
CA LYS A 184 22.81 8.52 14.48
C LYS A 184 22.01 7.61 13.54
N LEU A 185 21.28 6.63 14.09
CA LEU A 185 20.43 5.74 13.30
C LEU A 185 19.23 6.48 12.68
N GLU A 186 18.63 7.42 13.42
CA GLU A 186 17.54 8.27 12.93
C GLU A 186 18.01 9.17 11.77
N GLU A 187 19.22 9.73 11.85
CA GLU A 187 19.84 10.50 10.77
C GLU A 187 20.09 9.62 9.53
N GLN A 188 20.64 8.41 9.72
CA GLN A 188 20.82 7.46 8.63
C GLN A 188 19.50 7.09 7.95
N ARG A 189 18.44 6.85 8.74
CA ARG A 189 17.09 6.58 8.22
C ARG A 189 16.56 7.76 7.40
N SER A 190 16.73 8.98 7.91
CA SER A 190 16.31 10.21 7.22
C SER A 190 17.02 10.36 5.87
N ASN A 191 18.34 10.16 5.84
CA ASN A 191 19.12 10.24 4.60
C ASN A 191 18.74 9.13 3.61
N ALA A 192 18.55 7.90 4.09
CA ALA A 192 18.10 6.79 3.24
C ALA A 192 16.72 7.07 2.62
N SER A 193 15.77 7.63 3.39
CA SER A 193 14.44 8.01 2.88
C SER A 193 14.53 9.06 1.77
N LYS A 194 15.34 10.11 1.95
CA LYS A 194 15.56 11.14 0.92
C LYS A 194 16.14 10.56 -0.36
N ASN A 195 17.09 9.63 -0.24
CA ASN A 195 17.67 8.96 -1.40
C ASN A 195 16.64 8.10 -2.14
N LEU A 196 15.77 7.38 -1.41
CA LEU A 196 14.69 6.60 -2.01
C LEU A 196 13.69 7.49 -2.75
N GLU A 197 13.33 8.64 -2.18
CA GLU A 197 12.44 9.61 -2.84
C GLU A 197 13.06 10.19 -4.12
N ALA A 198 14.37 10.49 -4.09
CA ALA A 198 15.11 10.95 -5.28
C ALA A 198 15.16 9.88 -6.37
N LEU A 199 15.43 8.62 -6.02
CA LEU A 199 15.41 7.49 -6.95
C LEU A 199 14.02 7.25 -7.52
N ALA A 200 12.96 7.29 -6.69
CA ALA A 200 11.59 7.15 -7.15
C ALA A 200 11.20 8.28 -8.13
N SER A 201 11.68 9.50 -7.87
CA SER A 201 11.48 10.64 -8.79
C SER A 201 12.19 10.45 -10.12
N SER A 202 13.42 9.94 -10.11
CA SER A 202 14.16 9.59 -11.33
C SER A 202 13.44 8.48 -12.11
N GLN A 203 12.96 7.44 -11.43
CA GLN A 203 12.22 6.35 -12.06
C GLN A 203 10.93 6.83 -12.74
N MET A 204 10.21 7.76 -12.11
CA MET A 204 9.01 8.37 -12.71
C MET A 204 9.36 9.17 -13.97
N GLN A 205 10.51 9.84 -14.01
CA GLN A 205 10.99 10.54 -15.22
C GLN A 205 11.33 9.55 -16.34
N ASP A 206 11.99 8.44 -16.02
CA ASP A 206 12.30 7.39 -17.00
C ASP A 206 11.01 6.77 -17.57
N ASP A 207 10.02 6.50 -16.73
CA ASP A 207 8.73 5.96 -17.15
C ASP A 207 7.94 6.97 -18.00
N ARG A 208 8.07 8.27 -17.71
CA ARG A 208 7.54 9.34 -18.58
C ARG A 208 8.22 9.31 -19.95
N LEU A 209 9.55 9.21 -20.02
CA LEU A 209 10.28 9.13 -21.30
C LEU A 209 9.94 7.87 -22.11
N LYS A 210 9.70 6.73 -21.46
CA LYS A 210 9.24 5.49 -22.14
C LYS A 210 7.91 5.68 -22.88
N GLN A 211 7.11 6.70 -22.55
CA GLN A 211 5.91 7.02 -23.32
C GLN A 211 6.23 7.40 -24.78
N LEU A 212 7.42 7.93 -25.07
CA LEU A 212 7.84 8.20 -26.45
C LEU A 212 7.77 6.94 -27.34
N ILE A 213 8.07 5.77 -26.79
CA ILE A 213 8.11 4.51 -27.55
C ILE A 213 6.83 3.67 -27.43
N ALA A 214 5.94 3.99 -26.48
CA ALA A 214 4.75 3.18 -26.17
C ALA A 214 3.41 3.90 -26.41
N ALA A 215 3.37 5.24 -26.23
CA ALA A 215 2.12 5.99 -26.24
C ALA A 215 1.61 6.29 -27.66
N THR A 216 0.37 6.81 -27.71
CA THR A 216 -0.29 7.37 -28.90
C THR A 216 -1.21 8.50 -28.49
N GLY A 217 -1.63 9.34 -29.44
CA GLY A 217 -2.59 10.42 -29.20
C GLY A 217 -2.05 11.41 -28.16
N LYS A 218 -2.95 11.93 -27.31
CA LYS A 218 -2.62 13.03 -26.42
C LYS A 218 -1.42 12.78 -25.48
N PRO A 219 -1.29 11.62 -24.81
CA PRO A 219 -0.11 11.34 -23.99
C PRO A 219 1.20 11.36 -24.78
N LEU A 220 1.19 10.94 -26.06
CA LEU A 220 2.37 11.00 -26.91
C LEU A 220 2.71 12.45 -27.30
N GLU A 221 1.71 13.27 -27.62
CA GLU A 221 1.91 14.68 -27.94
C GLU A 221 2.54 15.45 -26.76
N GLU A 222 2.11 15.15 -25.54
CA GLU A 222 2.63 15.80 -24.32
C GLU A 222 4.11 15.47 -24.09
N VAL A 223 4.46 14.18 -24.11
CA VAL A 223 5.87 13.78 -23.91
C VAL A 223 6.77 14.22 -25.07
N VAL A 224 6.25 14.30 -26.30
CA VAL A 224 6.98 14.89 -27.43
C VAL A 224 7.20 16.39 -27.20
N SER A 225 6.21 17.11 -26.67
CA SER A 225 6.36 18.54 -26.34
C SER A 225 7.43 18.75 -25.26
N GLU A 226 7.41 17.94 -24.21
CA GLU A 226 8.43 17.95 -23.14
C GLU A 226 9.82 17.68 -23.70
N ALA A 227 9.96 16.67 -24.56
CA ALA A 227 11.22 16.34 -25.21
C ALA A 227 11.74 17.46 -26.12
N LEU A 228 10.88 18.09 -26.92
CA LEU A 228 11.26 19.25 -27.74
C LEU A 228 11.70 20.43 -26.87
N CYS A 229 10.98 20.71 -25.78
CA CYS A 229 11.39 21.72 -24.80
C CYS A 229 12.79 21.45 -24.22
N PHE A 230 13.05 20.19 -23.86
CA PHE A 230 14.35 19.77 -23.35
C PHE A 230 15.48 19.98 -24.38
N LEU A 231 15.19 19.75 -25.68
CA LEU A 231 16.14 19.95 -26.78
C LEU A 231 16.32 21.42 -27.20
N GLY A 232 15.70 22.37 -26.50
CA GLY A 232 15.91 23.81 -26.73
C GLY A 232 14.79 24.51 -27.52
N PHE A 233 13.76 23.78 -27.95
CA PHE A 233 12.60 24.41 -28.57
C PHE A 233 11.72 25.10 -27.52
N LYS A 234 11.12 26.22 -27.89
CA LYS A 234 10.06 26.86 -27.11
C LYS A 234 8.70 26.47 -27.68
N VAL A 235 7.96 25.60 -26.99
CA VAL A 235 6.59 25.22 -27.38
C VAL A 235 5.63 26.38 -27.12
N GLU A 236 4.78 26.67 -28.09
CA GLU A 236 3.76 27.74 -28.04
C GLU A 236 2.43 27.18 -27.51
N GLU A 237 1.81 27.90 -26.57
CA GLU A 237 0.40 27.67 -26.22
C GLU A 237 -0.50 28.46 -27.17
N ARG A 238 -1.39 27.76 -27.88
CA ARG A 238 -2.41 28.35 -28.74
C ARG A 238 -3.79 27.76 -28.44
N GLU A 239 -4.83 28.59 -28.48
CA GLU A 239 -6.23 28.15 -28.52
C GLU A 239 -6.60 27.71 -29.95
N GLY A 240 -7.42 26.66 -30.10
CA GLY A 240 -7.84 26.18 -31.42
C GLY A 240 -6.72 25.57 -32.28
N ARG A 241 -5.79 24.84 -31.64
CA ARG A 241 -4.63 24.21 -32.31
C ARG A 241 -5.09 23.30 -33.45
N ARG A 242 -4.57 23.54 -34.67
CA ARG A 242 -4.85 22.71 -35.85
C ARG A 242 -3.82 21.59 -36.02
N ALA A 243 -2.57 21.89 -35.71
CA ALA A 243 -1.51 20.90 -35.53
C ALA A 243 -1.28 20.58 -34.06
N ASP A 244 -0.63 19.43 -33.80
CA ASP A 244 -0.42 18.93 -32.45
C ASP A 244 0.47 19.87 -31.62
N ILE A 245 1.58 20.35 -32.21
CA ILE A 245 2.56 21.21 -31.52
C ILE A 245 3.05 22.33 -32.43
N TYR A 246 3.13 23.54 -31.88
CA TYR A 246 3.80 24.69 -32.48
C TYR A 246 5.01 25.01 -31.61
N ALA A 247 6.18 25.24 -32.20
CA ALA A 247 7.37 25.57 -31.43
C ALA A 247 8.30 26.50 -32.21
N THR A 248 9.23 27.12 -31.50
CA THR A 248 10.28 27.97 -32.06
C THR A 248 11.63 27.50 -31.55
N GLY A 249 12.59 27.27 -32.46
CA GLY A 249 13.96 26.93 -32.09
C GLY A 249 14.74 28.13 -31.54
N SER A 250 15.91 27.88 -30.97
CA SER A 250 16.79 28.87 -30.35
C SER A 250 17.25 29.97 -31.33
N SER A 251 17.36 29.65 -32.61
CA SER A 251 17.71 30.58 -33.69
C SER A 251 16.51 31.37 -34.24
N GLY A 252 15.30 31.16 -33.70
CA GLY A 252 14.07 31.83 -34.13
C GLY A 252 13.30 31.08 -35.22
N ASP A 253 13.80 29.94 -35.70
CA ASP A 253 13.12 29.10 -36.67
C ASP A 253 11.81 28.56 -36.10
N ARG A 254 10.70 28.86 -36.77
CA ARG A 254 9.37 28.40 -36.36
C ARG A 254 9.08 27.04 -36.97
N VAL A 255 8.55 26.14 -36.16
CA VAL A 255 8.20 24.78 -36.57
C VAL A 255 6.75 24.47 -36.23
N LEU A 256 6.20 23.53 -36.98
CA LEU A 256 4.91 22.91 -36.72
C LEU A 256 5.11 21.40 -36.75
N VAL A 257 4.69 20.73 -35.68
CA VAL A 257 4.92 19.31 -35.49
C VAL A 257 3.59 18.58 -35.49
N GLU A 258 3.52 17.54 -36.31
CA GLU A 258 2.44 16.54 -36.30
C GLU A 258 3.00 15.26 -35.66
N VAL A 259 2.25 14.70 -34.71
CA VAL A 259 2.67 13.54 -33.92
C VAL A 259 1.72 12.36 -34.20
N LYS A 260 2.29 11.18 -34.46
CA LYS A 260 1.50 9.98 -34.73
C LYS A 260 2.04 8.74 -34.01
N GLY A 261 1.21 8.12 -33.19
CA GLY A 261 1.40 6.75 -32.72
C GLY A 261 0.65 5.77 -33.60
N VAL A 262 1.36 4.88 -34.30
CA VAL A 262 0.75 3.92 -35.23
C VAL A 262 1.24 2.50 -34.96
N SER A 263 0.36 1.52 -35.18
CA SER A 263 0.69 0.09 -35.03
C SER A 263 1.49 -0.49 -36.21
N LYS A 264 1.68 0.32 -37.27
CA LYS A 264 2.41 -0.04 -38.51
C LYS A 264 3.40 1.06 -38.89
N SER A 265 3.72 1.19 -40.18
CA SER A 265 4.42 2.35 -40.73
C SER A 265 3.51 3.58 -40.80
N ALA A 266 4.11 4.76 -40.91
CA ALA A 266 3.43 5.97 -41.34
C ALA A 266 2.91 5.83 -42.78
N SER A 267 2.02 6.73 -43.17
CA SER A 267 1.43 6.80 -44.50
C SER A 267 1.59 8.19 -45.12
N GLU A 268 1.49 8.28 -46.45
CA GLU A 268 1.50 9.56 -47.16
C GLU A 268 0.40 10.50 -46.68
N ARG A 269 -0.76 9.97 -46.22
CA ARG A 269 -1.83 10.76 -45.59
C ARG A 269 -1.33 11.54 -44.36
N ASN A 270 -0.39 10.98 -43.59
CA ASN A 270 0.18 11.68 -42.43
C ASN A 270 1.03 12.89 -42.87
N ALA A 271 1.84 12.72 -43.91
CA ALA A 271 2.63 13.83 -44.47
C ALA A 271 1.74 14.90 -45.14
N ALA A 272 0.69 14.47 -45.84
CA ALA A 272 -0.29 15.37 -46.46
C ALA A 272 -1.08 16.18 -45.42
N GLN A 273 -1.40 15.58 -44.27
CA GLN A 273 -2.01 16.28 -43.14
C GLN A 273 -1.09 17.37 -42.59
N LEU A 274 0.18 17.04 -42.35
CA LEU A 274 1.19 18.02 -41.94
C LEU A 274 1.31 19.17 -42.95
N GLU A 275 1.39 18.85 -44.24
CA GLU A 275 1.51 19.87 -45.28
C GLU A 275 0.35 20.84 -45.29
N LYS A 276 -0.88 20.34 -45.12
CA LYS A 276 -2.06 21.20 -45.04
C LYS A 276 -1.89 22.28 -43.98
N TRP A 277 -1.37 21.91 -42.80
CA TRP A 277 -1.14 22.85 -41.71
C TRP A 277 0.01 23.83 -41.97
N VAL A 278 1.06 23.37 -42.66
CA VAL A 278 2.16 24.24 -43.09
C VAL A 278 1.65 25.30 -44.08
N LEU A 279 0.87 24.92 -45.08
CA LEU A 279 0.29 25.84 -46.06
C LEU A 279 -0.66 26.86 -45.42
N GLU A 280 -1.55 26.40 -44.53
CA GLU A 280 -2.45 27.31 -43.81
C GLU A 280 -1.69 28.32 -42.92
N ALA A 281 -0.54 27.94 -42.35
CA ALA A 281 0.30 28.86 -41.59
C ALA A 281 1.02 29.86 -42.53
N MET A 282 1.44 29.42 -43.72
CA MET A 282 2.04 30.30 -44.72
C MET A 282 1.06 31.37 -45.22
N ASP A 283 -0.22 31.03 -45.39
CA ASP A 283 -1.26 31.99 -45.78
C ASP A 283 -1.45 33.11 -44.74
N ALA A 284 -1.06 32.86 -43.48
CA ALA A 284 -1.05 33.84 -42.40
C ALA A 284 0.29 34.58 -42.24
N ASP A 285 1.21 34.47 -43.21
CA ASP A 285 2.58 34.99 -43.19
C ASP A 285 3.44 34.42 -42.02
N GLU A 286 3.06 33.28 -41.47
CA GLU A 286 3.82 32.52 -40.49
C GLU A 286 4.52 31.32 -41.15
N ARG A 287 5.65 31.56 -41.85
CA ARG A 287 6.44 30.44 -42.40
C ARG A 287 6.91 29.52 -41.28
N ARG A 288 6.59 28.23 -41.40
CA ARG A 288 6.94 27.18 -40.42
C ARG A 288 7.49 25.96 -41.14
N LYS A 289 8.57 25.37 -40.61
CA LYS A 289 9.05 24.07 -41.06
C LYS A 289 8.12 22.98 -40.52
N GLY A 290 7.66 22.10 -41.41
CA GLY A 290 6.89 20.91 -41.02
C GLY A 290 7.78 19.81 -40.46
N ILE A 291 7.42 19.25 -39.31
CA ILE A 291 8.08 18.10 -38.70
C ILE A 291 7.02 17.02 -38.45
N LEU A 292 7.27 15.80 -38.90
CA LEU A 292 6.42 14.65 -38.59
C LEU A 292 7.17 13.69 -37.67
N ILE A 293 6.65 13.51 -36.46
CA ILE A 293 7.23 12.62 -35.45
C ILE A 293 6.35 11.38 -35.29
N VAL A 294 6.92 10.19 -35.50
CA VAL A 294 6.14 8.94 -35.55
C VAL A 294 6.67 7.89 -34.58
N ASN A 295 5.79 7.43 -33.67
CA ASN A 295 5.98 6.17 -32.94
C ASN A 295 5.42 5.02 -33.78
N GLY A 296 6.27 4.47 -34.66
CA GLY A 296 5.91 3.37 -35.55
C GLY A 296 6.01 2.00 -34.86
N TRP A 297 5.16 1.06 -35.30
CA TRP A 297 5.12 -0.32 -34.75
C TRP A 297 4.97 -0.37 -33.23
N ARG A 298 4.22 0.58 -32.65
CA ARG A 298 4.18 0.82 -31.19
C ARG A 298 3.75 -0.39 -30.36
N ASP A 299 2.93 -1.28 -30.94
CA ASP A 299 2.43 -2.49 -30.28
C ASP A 299 3.46 -3.64 -30.26
N ARG A 300 4.70 -3.37 -30.69
CA ARG A 300 5.79 -4.34 -30.73
C ARG A 300 6.97 -3.90 -29.86
N PRO A 301 7.69 -4.85 -29.22
CA PRO A 301 8.97 -4.58 -28.57
C PRO A 301 9.96 -3.94 -29.56
N LEU A 302 10.76 -2.97 -29.10
CA LEU A 302 11.73 -2.23 -29.93
C LEU A 302 12.64 -3.15 -30.75
N SER A 303 13.14 -4.24 -30.15
CA SER A 303 14.00 -5.23 -30.79
C SER A 303 13.36 -5.95 -32.00
N SER A 304 12.03 -5.91 -32.12
CA SER A 304 11.27 -6.53 -33.22
C SER A 304 10.75 -5.52 -34.26
N ARG A 305 11.05 -4.24 -34.10
CA ARG A 305 10.63 -3.16 -35.02
C ARG A 305 11.59 -3.03 -36.21
N CYS A 306 11.78 -4.11 -36.95
CA CYS A 306 12.75 -4.16 -38.06
C CYS A 306 12.27 -3.51 -39.36
N SER A 307 10.97 -3.20 -39.46
CA SER A 307 10.38 -2.61 -40.67
C SER A 307 10.48 -1.08 -40.66
N PRO A 308 10.73 -0.43 -41.81
CA PRO A 308 10.87 1.02 -41.88
C PRO A 308 9.59 1.74 -41.43
N VAL A 309 9.75 2.78 -40.62
CA VAL A 309 8.63 3.61 -40.14
C VAL A 309 8.08 4.51 -41.26
N PHE A 310 8.95 5.01 -42.14
CA PHE A 310 8.58 5.90 -43.24
C PHE A 310 8.72 5.19 -44.59
N PRO A 311 7.65 4.85 -45.31
CA PRO A 311 7.75 4.24 -46.65
C PRO A 311 8.38 5.19 -47.69
N ASN A 312 9.10 4.67 -48.69
CA ASN A 312 9.82 5.48 -49.69
C ASN A 312 8.91 6.46 -50.46
N GLN A 313 7.67 6.06 -50.76
CA GLN A 313 6.69 6.92 -51.43
C GLN A 313 6.41 8.20 -50.64
N MET A 314 6.28 8.07 -49.31
CA MET A 314 6.04 9.21 -48.41
C MET A 314 7.27 10.11 -48.27
N VAL A 315 8.48 9.54 -48.29
CA VAL A 315 9.72 10.33 -48.21
C VAL A 315 9.82 11.29 -49.38
N GLY A 316 9.56 10.83 -50.61
CA GLY A 316 9.58 11.70 -51.79
C GLY A 316 8.61 12.89 -51.67
N PHE A 317 7.40 12.64 -51.17
CA PHE A 317 6.41 13.68 -50.90
C PHE A 317 6.91 14.72 -49.88
N SER A 318 7.50 14.26 -48.77
CA SER A 318 7.99 15.11 -47.67
C SER A 318 9.26 15.88 -48.02
N THR A 319 10.19 15.27 -48.76
CA THR A 319 11.41 15.93 -49.24
C THR A 319 11.07 17.09 -50.18
N ALA A 320 10.09 16.93 -51.07
CA ALA A 320 9.64 17.99 -51.97
C ALA A 320 9.04 19.21 -51.24
N ARG A 321 8.71 19.07 -49.95
CA ARG A 321 8.08 20.10 -49.10
C ARG A 321 8.99 20.53 -47.94
N SER A 322 10.24 20.11 -47.93
CA SER A 322 11.21 20.43 -46.89
C SER A 322 10.79 19.98 -45.48
N HIS A 323 9.97 18.93 -45.38
CA HIS A 323 9.58 18.36 -44.08
C HIS A 323 10.73 17.58 -43.46
N CYS A 324 10.80 17.56 -42.13
CA CYS A 324 11.62 16.61 -41.37
C CYS A 324 10.77 15.43 -40.92
N LEU A 325 11.22 14.20 -41.17
CA LEU A 325 10.59 12.95 -40.75
C LEU A 325 11.50 12.29 -39.71
N MET A 326 11.01 12.11 -38.49
CA MET A 326 11.78 11.45 -37.43
C MET A 326 10.91 10.50 -36.59
N THR A 327 11.53 9.47 -36.05
CA THR A 327 10.84 8.55 -35.14
C THR A 327 10.90 9.06 -33.70
N THR A 328 9.99 8.59 -32.86
CA THR A 328 10.07 8.87 -31.42
C THR A 328 11.23 8.14 -30.74
N THR A 329 11.77 7.09 -31.34
CA THR A 329 13.00 6.43 -30.88
C THR A 329 14.22 7.34 -31.08
N GLN A 330 14.30 8.03 -32.23
CA GLN A 330 15.32 9.06 -32.47
C GLN A 330 15.20 10.22 -31.49
N LEU A 331 13.97 10.68 -31.23
CA LEU A 331 13.73 11.74 -30.25
C LEU A 331 14.16 11.31 -28.84
N LEU A 332 13.85 10.08 -28.44
CA LEU A 332 14.27 9.53 -27.16
C LEU A 332 15.81 9.45 -27.06
N GLY A 333 16.48 8.97 -28.11
CA GLY A 333 17.94 8.90 -28.16
C GLY A 333 18.60 10.29 -28.07
N MET A 334 18.02 11.31 -28.72
CA MET A 334 18.45 12.70 -28.56
C MET A 334 18.33 13.17 -27.11
N VAL A 335 17.18 12.96 -26.47
CA VAL A 335 16.93 13.39 -25.08
C VAL A 335 17.91 12.73 -24.11
N ILE A 336 18.11 11.41 -24.22
CA ILE A 336 19.02 10.69 -23.32
C ILE A 336 20.47 11.15 -23.51
N ARG A 337 20.96 11.17 -24.75
CA ARG A 337 22.35 11.59 -25.04
C ARG A 337 22.59 13.05 -24.65
N CYS A 338 21.64 13.95 -24.86
CA CYS A 338 21.74 15.35 -24.42
C CYS A 338 21.53 15.53 -22.90
N GLY A 339 20.96 14.53 -22.23
CA GLY A 339 20.90 14.44 -20.77
C GLY A 339 22.25 14.10 -20.17
N GLU A 340 22.97 13.18 -20.80
CA GLU A 340 24.33 12.79 -20.45
C GLU A 340 25.36 13.87 -20.82
N ASP A 341 25.24 14.47 -21.99
CA ASP A 341 26.11 15.54 -22.48
C ASP A 341 25.32 16.71 -23.06
N LYS A 342 25.22 17.79 -22.26
CA LYS A 342 24.50 19.01 -22.64
C LYS A 342 25.12 19.75 -23.82
N SER A 343 26.37 19.48 -24.19
CA SER A 343 27.00 20.13 -25.35
C SER A 343 26.35 19.70 -26.68
N LEU A 344 25.68 18.55 -26.70
CA LEU A 344 24.98 18.01 -27.87
C LEU A 344 23.63 18.68 -28.17
N LEU A 345 23.10 19.51 -27.25
CA LEU A 345 21.77 20.12 -27.41
C LEU A 345 21.65 20.92 -28.72
N ARG A 346 22.69 21.70 -29.04
CA ARG A 346 22.73 22.50 -30.26
C ARG A 346 22.76 21.63 -31.52
N GLU A 347 23.56 20.57 -31.51
CA GLU A 347 23.64 19.62 -32.62
C GLU A 347 22.29 18.90 -32.85
N ALA A 348 21.62 18.49 -31.78
CA ALA A 348 20.33 17.83 -31.85
C ALA A 348 19.25 18.76 -32.44
N GLU A 349 19.18 20.01 -31.97
CA GLU A 349 18.27 21.01 -32.50
C GLU A 349 18.56 21.32 -33.99
N GLU A 350 19.83 21.58 -34.33
CA GLU A 350 20.26 21.84 -35.71
C GLU A 350 19.97 20.65 -36.63
N SER A 351 20.11 19.41 -36.14
CA SER A 351 19.77 18.19 -36.88
C SER A 351 18.28 18.16 -37.24
N ILE A 352 17.39 18.48 -36.29
CA ILE A 352 15.94 18.53 -36.54
C ILE A 352 15.60 19.65 -37.54
N LEU A 353 16.17 20.84 -37.37
CA LEU A 353 15.87 22.02 -38.17
C LEU A 353 16.44 21.94 -39.60
N SER A 354 17.61 21.33 -39.78
CA SER A 354 18.27 21.24 -41.10
C SER A 354 17.80 20.03 -41.93
N THR A 355 17.29 18.98 -41.30
CA THR A 355 16.86 17.75 -41.99
C THR A 355 15.73 18.00 -42.99
N VAL A 356 15.87 17.47 -44.20
CA VAL A 356 14.81 17.40 -45.22
C VAL A 356 14.65 15.94 -45.65
N GLY A 357 13.46 15.38 -45.45
CA GLY A 357 13.20 13.95 -45.58
C GLY A 357 13.44 13.23 -44.26
N ARG A 358 14.07 12.06 -44.28
CA ARG A 358 14.33 11.26 -43.07
C ARG A 358 15.50 11.83 -42.28
N LEU A 359 15.32 11.94 -40.97
CA LEU A 359 16.41 12.20 -40.03
C LEU A 359 17.24 10.92 -39.89
N GLU A 360 18.55 11.05 -39.91
CA GLU A 360 19.51 9.94 -39.79
C GLU A 360 20.18 9.95 -38.41
N GLY A 361 20.48 8.77 -37.89
CA GLY A 361 21.11 8.59 -36.57
C GLY A 361 20.16 8.79 -35.38
N TRP A 362 20.74 8.85 -34.18
CA TRP A 362 20.07 9.00 -32.88
C TRP A 362 19.14 7.85 -32.46
N ASP A 363 19.13 6.74 -33.20
CA ASP A 363 18.26 5.59 -33.01
C ASP A 363 18.99 4.32 -32.53
N ASP A 364 20.23 4.43 -32.05
CA ASP A 364 20.97 3.30 -31.52
C ASP A 364 20.34 2.78 -30.21
N ILE A 365 19.46 1.78 -30.35
CA ILE A 365 18.74 1.12 -29.25
C ILE A 365 19.72 0.60 -28.19
N GLY A 366 20.90 0.11 -28.58
CA GLY A 366 21.90 -0.43 -27.65
C GLY A 366 22.54 0.65 -26.77
N SER A 367 22.61 1.88 -27.28
CA SER A 367 23.03 3.04 -26.50
C SER A 367 21.92 3.57 -25.57
N ILE A 368 20.65 3.24 -25.85
CA ILE A 368 19.48 3.76 -25.15
C ILE A 368 18.98 2.80 -24.06
N PHE A 369 19.01 1.49 -24.31
CA PHE A 369 18.44 0.47 -23.43
C PHE A 369 19.45 -0.62 -23.10
N ALA A 370 19.67 -0.85 -21.81
CA ALA A 370 20.27 -2.09 -21.33
C ALA A 370 19.22 -3.22 -21.28
N LYS A 371 19.59 -4.44 -21.67
CA LYS A 371 18.73 -5.62 -21.43
C LYS A 371 18.74 -5.94 -19.93
N VAL A 372 17.56 -6.00 -19.33
CA VAL A 372 17.38 -6.56 -17.99
C VAL A 372 17.64 -8.08 -18.08
N PRO A 373 18.46 -8.68 -17.21
CA PRO A 373 18.66 -10.13 -17.17
C PRO A 373 17.33 -10.87 -16.93
N ASP A 374 17.11 -11.98 -17.65
CA ASP A 374 15.84 -12.75 -17.61
C ASP A 374 15.45 -13.25 -16.20
N ASP A 375 16.41 -13.30 -15.28
CA ASP A 375 16.24 -13.80 -13.91
C ASP A 375 15.51 -12.80 -12.99
N GLU A 376 15.55 -11.49 -13.30
CA GLU A 376 14.88 -10.45 -12.50
C GLU A 376 13.41 -10.23 -12.89
N ILE A 377 13.01 -10.63 -14.10
CA ILE A 377 11.64 -10.46 -14.61
C ILE A 377 10.65 -11.44 -13.97
N ARG A 378 11.13 -12.56 -13.40
CA ARG A 378 10.30 -13.61 -12.79
C ARG A 378 9.97 -13.38 -11.31
N GLY A 379 10.50 -12.31 -10.70
CA GLY A 379 10.38 -12.02 -9.27
C GLY A 379 9.29 -11.03 -8.86
N THR A 380 8.52 -10.49 -9.81
CA THR A 380 7.39 -9.56 -9.60
C THR A 380 6.11 -10.15 -10.14
#